data_AF-A0A2T8F524-F1
#
_entry.id   AF-A0A2T8F524-F1
#
_cell.length_a   1.000
_cell.length_b   1.000
_cell.length_c   1.000
_cell.angle_alpha   90.00
_cell.angle_beta   90.00
_cell.angle_gamma   90.00
#
_symmetry.space_group_name_H-M   'P 1'
#
loop_
_entity.id
_entity.type
_entity.pdbx_description
1 polymer ?
#
loop_
_entity_poly.entity_id
_entity_poly.type
_entity_poly.pdbx_seq_one_letter_code
_entity_poly.pdbx_strand_id
1 'polypeptide(L)'
;MSNLEDTEKDGQRTARTASAWVVTARHRSTAAVKPPEPFGSWHARRPEDAFTACGLPAAGWPIFWHLTHVQGRDRICVECQEVMYS
;
A
#
# COMPACT_ATOMS: atom_id res chain seq x y z
N MET A 1 51.90 -4.57 -9.78
CA MET A 1 51.41 -4.69 -8.39
C MET A 1 49.90 -4.56 -8.46
N SER A 2 49.22 -5.64 -8.15
CA SER A 2 47.78 -5.87 -8.33
C SER A 2 46.97 -5.42 -7.10
N ASN A 3 45.66 -5.25 -7.33
CA ASN A 3 44.52 -5.14 -6.40
C ASN A 3 44.38 -3.77 -5.69
N LEU A 4 43.21 -3.24 -5.36
CA LEU A 4 41.85 -3.79 -5.12
C LEU A 4 40.82 -2.85 -5.80
N GLU A 5 39.84 -3.29 -6.59
CA GLU A 5 38.55 -3.85 -6.16
C GLU A 5 37.72 -2.94 -5.22
N ASP A 6 37.20 -1.83 -5.74
CA ASP A 6 36.00 -1.16 -5.20
C ASP A 6 34.72 -1.79 -5.79
N THR A 7 34.56 -3.08 -5.48
CA THR A 7 33.42 -3.63 -4.73
C THR A 7 32.17 -2.73 -4.63
N GLU A 8 31.11 -3.18 -5.33
CA GLU A 8 29.72 -3.16 -4.88
C GLU A 8 28.96 -1.82 -4.89
N LYS A 9 28.46 -1.43 -6.07
CA LYS A 9 27.37 -0.47 -6.24
C LYS A 9 26.02 -1.13 -6.54
N ASP A 10 25.75 -2.30 -5.94
CA ASP A 10 24.53 -3.10 -6.14
C ASP A 10 23.71 -3.31 -4.85
N GLY A 11 23.88 -2.44 -3.86
CA GLY A 11 23.15 -2.53 -2.58
C GLY A 11 21.81 -1.79 -2.52
N GLN A 12 21.45 -0.96 -3.51
CA GLN A 12 20.33 -0.02 -3.38
C GLN A 12 19.23 -0.14 -4.45
N ARG A 13 19.26 -1.18 -5.29
CA ARG A 13 18.23 -1.41 -6.32
C ARG A 13 17.21 -2.50 -5.96
N THR A 14 17.41 -3.18 -4.84
CA THR A 14 16.72 -4.44 -4.52
C THR A 14 15.71 -4.35 -3.37
N ALA A 15 15.43 -3.15 -2.83
CA ALA A 15 14.48 -2.96 -1.73
C ALA A 15 13.29 -2.00 -2.03
N ARG A 16 13.24 -1.34 -3.21
CA ARG A 16 12.29 -0.23 -3.45
C ARG A 16 11.00 -0.60 -4.20
N THR A 17 10.67 -1.89 -4.25
CA THR A 17 9.46 -2.41 -4.91
C THR A 17 8.73 -3.42 -4.02
N ALA A 18 8.87 -3.31 -2.70
CA ALA A 18 7.91 -3.93 -1.80
C ALA A 18 6.58 -3.18 -1.99
N SER A 19 5.63 -3.83 -2.69
CA SER A 19 4.30 -3.37 -3.07
C SER A 19 3.89 -1.97 -2.59
N ALA A 20 3.97 -0.98 -3.49
CA ALA A 20 3.67 0.43 -3.21
C ALA A 20 2.18 0.73 -2.88
N TRP A 21 1.37 -0.30 -2.62
CA TRP A 21 -0.05 -0.18 -2.35
C TRP A 21 -0.32 -0.01 -0.87
N VAL A 22 -0.96 1.10 -0.50
CA VAL A 22 -1.42 1.36 0.87
C VAL A 22 -2.92 1.14 1.00
N VAL A 23 -3.35 0.71 2.18
CA VAL A 23 -4.77 0.58 2.51
C VAL A 23 -5.34 1.94 2.88
N THR A 24 -6.41 2.33 2.19
CA THR A 24 -7.18 3.56 2.42
C THR A 24 -8.67 3.24 2.44
N ALA A 25 -9.47 4.06 3.11
CA ALA A 25 -10.93 3.99 3.02
C ALA A 25 -11.56 5.34 3.31
N ARG A 26 -12.79 5.54 2.86
CA ARG A 26 -13.51 6.79 3.04
C ARG A 26 -13.76 7.12 4.52
N HIS A 27 -13.95 6.10 5.35
CA HIS A 27 -14.30 6.24 6.76
C HIS A 27 -13.50 5.27 7.63
N ARG A 28 -13.24 5.69 8.87
CA ARG A 28 -12.73 4.80 9.94
C ARG A 28 -13.91 4.11 10.61
N SER A 29 -13.71 2.88 11.08
CA SER A 29 -14.68 2.20 11.93
C SER A 29 -14.88 2.97 13.23
N THR A 30 -16.13 3.02 13.72
CA THR A 30 -16.50 3.59 15.02
C THR A 30 -16.40 2.59 16.17
N ALA A 31 -16.12 1.32 15.86
CA ALA A 31 -15.87 0.32 16.88
C ALA A 31 -14.66 0.74 17.73
N ALA A 32 -14.69 0.41 19.03
CA ALA A 32 -13.60 0.71 19.96
C ALA A 32 -12.38 -0.23 19.75
N VAL A 33 -11.91 -0.35 18.50
CA VAL A 33 -10.76 -1.16 18.10
C VAL A 33 -9.49 -0.30 18.07
N LYS A 34 -8.38 -0.87 18.57
CA LYS A 34 -7.05 -0.27 18.54
C LYS A 34 -6.07 -1.28 17.92
N PRO A 35 -5.45 -0.98 16.77
CA PRO A 35 -5.54 0.27 16.00
C PRO A 35 -6.91 0.46 15.29
N PRO A 36 -7.27 1.69 14.87
CA PRO A 36 -8.51 1.94 14.15
C PRO A 36 -8.52 1.26 12.78
N GLU A 37 -9.57 0.51 12.45
CA GLU A 37 -9.73 -0.16 11.16
C GLU A 37 -10.53 0.66 10.13
N PRO A 38 -10.40 0.37 8.83
CA PRO A 38 -11.29 0.90 7.80
C PRO A 38 -12.73 0.43 8.01
N PHE A 39 -13.69 1.31 7.73
CA PHE A 39 -15.11 0.93 7.70
C PHE A 39 -15.51 0.43 6.31
N GLY A 40 -16.07 -0.78 6.23
CA GLY A 40 -16.49 -1.39 4.98
C GLY A 40 -15.33 -1.88 4.11
N SER A 41 -15.47 -1.75 2.79
CA SER A 41 -14.47 -2.21 1.82
C SER A 41 -13.17 -1.40 1.90
N TRP A 42 -12.05 -2.11 1.81
CA TRP A 42 -10.72 -1.49 1.80
C TRP A 42 -10.38 -1.12 0.35
N HIS A 43 -9.83 0.07 0.15
CA HIS A 43 -9.31 0.47 -1.14
C HIS A 43 -7.78 0.54 -1.09
N ALA A 44 -7.16 0.29 -2.23
CA ALA A 44 -5.73 0.49 -2.39
C ALA A 44 -5.47 1.76 -3.18
N ARG A 45 -4.38 2.45 -2.85
CA ARG A 45 -3.82 3.54 -3.66
C ARG A 45 -2.31 3.55 -3.49
N ARG A 46 -1.60 4.26 -4.36
CA ARG A 46 -0.21 4.63 -4.06
C ARG A 46 -0.21 5.83 -3.09
N PRO A 47 0.81 5.98 -2.23
CA PRO A 47 0.91 7.12 -1.30
C PRO A 47 0.73 8.47 -2.00
N GLU A 48 1.37 8.65 -3.16
CA GLU A 48 1.38 9.87 -3.95
C GLU A 48 0.14 10.07 -4.84
N ASP A 49 -0.68 9.03 -5.06
CA ASP A 49 -1.83 9.11 -5.97
C ASP A 49 -3.04 9.78 -5.30
N ALA A 50 -3.73 10.63 -6.05
CA ALA A 50 -5.00 11.23 -5.62
C ALA A 50 -6.19 10.26 -5.73
N PHE A 51 -6.01 9.13 -6.41
CA PHE A 51 -7.04 8.15 -6.72
C PHE A 51 -6.71 6.77 -6.15
N THR A 52 -7.74 5.99 -5.86
CA THR A 52 -7.60 4.56 -5.60
C THR A 52 -7.29 3.80 -6.89
N ALA A 53 -6.82 2.56 -6.75
CA ALA A 53 -6.58 1.65 -7.87
C ALA A 53 -7.85 1.44 -8.72
N CYS A 54 -9.03 1.44 -8.09
CA CYS A 54 -10.33 1.39 -8.78
C CYS A 54 -10.85 2.76 -9.27
N GLY A 55 -10.01 3.81 -9.28
CA GLY A 55 -10.36 5.10 -9.87
C GLY A 55 -11.21 6.05 -9.02
N LEU A 56 -11.42 5.76 -7.73
CA LEU A 56 -12.15 6.67 -6.84
C LEU A 56 -11.23 7.80 -6.34
N PRO A 57 -11.69 9.06 -6.30
CA PRO A 57 -10.92 10.14 -5.69
C PRO A 57 -10.77 9.91 -4.18
N ALA A 58 -9.52 9.80 -3.71
CA ALA A 58 -9.16 9.47 -2.34
C ALA A 58 -8.38 10.59 -1.63
N ALA A 59 -8.39 11.81 -2.18
CA ALA A 59 -7.85 12.98 -1.49
C ALA A 59 -8.53 13.14 -0.12
N GLY A 60 -7.73 13.23 0.94
CA GLY A 60 -8.22 13.37 2.32
C GLY A 60 -8.73 12.07 2.97
N TRP A 61 -8.71 10.93 2.27
CA TRP A 61 -9.05 9.65 2.90
C TRP A 61 -7.97 9.23 3.90
N PRO A 62 -8.34 8.66 5.05
CA PRO A 62 -7.41 8.02 5.97
C PRO A 62 -6.59 6.90 5.32
N ILE A 63 -5.27 6.97 5.49
CA ILE A 63 -4.37 5.86 5.18
C ILE A 63 -4.13 5.06 6.47
N PHE A 64 -4.21 3.74 6.36
CA PHE A 64 -4.09 2.79 7.46
C PHE A 64 -2.74 2.07 7.37
N TRP A 65 -1.66 2.77 7.73
CA TRP A 65 -0.27 2.29 7.59
C TRP A 65 0.06 0.98 8.33
N HIS A 66 -0.73 0.61 9.33
CA HIS A 66 -0.56 -0.64 10.07
C HIS A 66 -1.18 -1.84 9.36
N LEU A 67 -1.95 -1.62 8.28
CA LEU A 67 -2.55 -2.66 7.47
C LEU A 67 -1.79 -2.81 6.16
N THR A 68 -1.63 -4.05 5.74
CA THR A 68 -1.09 -4.35 4.41
C THR A 68 -2.20 -4.85 3.51
N HIS A 69 -2.02 -4.63 2.21
CA HIS A 69 -2.97 -5.09 1.22
C HIS A 69 -3.02 -6.64 1.13
N VAL A 70 -1.96 -7.31 1.60
CA VAL A 70 -1.87 -8.77 1.68
C VAL A 70 -2.74 -9.30 2.83
N GLN A 71 -2.69 -8.67 4.01
CA GLN A 71 -3.50 -9.05 5.17
C GLN A 71 -5.00 -8.91 4.91
N GLY A 72 -5.37 -7.90 4.13
CA GLY A 72 -6.75 -7.55 3.85
C GLY A 72 -7.28 -8.04 2.52
N ARG A 73 -6.66 -9.04 1.86
CA ARG A 73 -7.00 -9.41 0.47
C ARG A 73 -8.50 -9.53 0.25
N ASP A 74 -9.21 -10.28 1.09
CA ASP A 74 -10.65 -10.51 0.96
C ASP A 74 -11.51 -9.29 1.34
N ARG A 75 -10.93 -8.29 2.01
CA ARG A 75 -11.58 -7.02 2.36
C ARG A 75 -11.34 -5.92 1.33
N ILE A 76 -10.34 -6.07 0.47
CA ILE A 76 -10.06 -5.10 -0.58
C ILE A 76 -11.15 -5.18 -1.65
N CYS A 77 -11.60 -4.01 -2.10
CA CYS A 77 -12.49 -3.87 -3.26
C CYS A 77 -11.96 -4.69 -4.45
N VAL A 78 -12.82 -5.51 -5.07
CA VAL A 78 -12.44 -6.41 -6.18
C VAL A 78 -11.69 -5.68 -7.29
N GLU A 79 -12.16 -4.51 -7.71
CA GLU A 79 -11.51 -3.71 -8.75
C GLU A 79 -10.10 -3.24 -8.33
N CYS A 80 -9.88 -2.93 -7.04
CA CYS A 80 -8.54 -2.65 -6.55
C CYS A 80 -7.66 -3.90 -6.56
N GLN A 81 -8.21 -5.07 -6.23
CA GLN A 81 -7.45 -6.32 -6.28
C GLN A 81 -7.00 -6.65 -7.70
N GLU A 82 -7.87 -6.46 -8.69
CA GLU A 82 -7.54 -6.68 -10.11
C GLU A 82 -6.33 -5.83 -10.53
N VAL A 83 -6.31 -4.54 -10.22
CA VAL A 83 -5.22 -3.63 -10.59
C VAL A 83 -3.92 -3.90 -9.80
N MET A 84 -4.03 -4.32 -8.54
CA MET A 84 -2.86 -4.58 -7.71
C MET A 84 -2.14 -5.89 -8.04
N TYR A 85 -2.89 -6.90 -8.50
CA TYR A 85 -2.40 -8.26 -8.72
C TYR A 85 -2.39 -8.67 -10.20
N SER A 86 -2.70 -7.75 -11.12
CA SER A 86 -2.43 -7.89 -12.57
C SER A 86 -0.94 -7.77 -12.88
#